data_AF-A0A1G2KSG4-F1
#
_entry.id   AF-A0A1G2KSG4-F1
#
_cell.length_a   1.000
_cell.length_b   1.000
_cell.length_c   1.000
_cell.angle_alpha   90.00
_cell.angle_beta   90.00
_cell.angle_gamma   90.00
#
_symmetry.space_group_name_H-M   'P 1'
#
loop_
_entity.id
_entity.type
_entity.pdbx_description
1 polymer ?
#
loop_
_entity_poly.entity_id
_entity_poly.type
_entity_poly.pdbx_seq_one_letter_code
_entity_poly.pdbx_strand_id
1 'polypeptide(L)'
;MKLEGPQQHKKENPPLELTDLDVRGREIAGLRPRMERFSRLEVGRDVVDIIRAGDIQCSSDLDEAFVFINPSGGTEELSVEPPHWRSITKEGVHAERKTPAGSDFYYVANTKGAGYLKPTLKGGHSLDEYDSWKRVNEYKEKGAYGIAGVSDFFREESDILAKSRLLADAGLRTELYYAVGELANVYYKGERQRVVELRKNGVLPLPRYLKPHIGIRLLKTNTRIAEVVESEDGRSRDLFTKAFETFNRERADKKLLLPEIRLGDAAGERLYFLEFFRRMGENLAALQNVGFIGWHMHSANVTLAAEIADIGSYEHFSYYGDDLEHNQAYSGVRRGTLKDMRDFAGDLELLLSAAQRLGFSAGTRAELVKAYYDAFQAALDEKKLEAELVKKSDLIAANRKIADAILLKGKRLSGLKKGFEIEDWGLGL
;
A
#
# COMPACT_ATOMS: atom_id res chain seq x y z
N MET A 1 -20.58 34.62 36.69
CA MET A 1 -19.19 34.21 36.42
C MET A 1 -19.25 33.12 35.35
N LYS A 2 -18.91 33.45 34.10
CA LYS A 2 -18.87 32.47 33.00
C LYS A 2 -17.59 31.64 33.19
N LEU A 3 -17.74 30.33 33.34
CA LEU A 3 -16.61 29.40 33.29
C LEU A 3 -16.28 29.20 31.81
N GLU A 4 -15.20 29.85 31.36
CA GLU A 4 -14.58 29.54 30.08
C GLU A 4 -13.98 28.13 30.18
N GLY A 5 -14.48 27.22 29.35
CA GLY A 5 -13.89 25.89 29.21
C GLY A 5 -12.47 26.00 28.65
N PRO A 6 -11.60 25.02 28.90
CA PRO A 6 -10.24 25.05 28.39
C PRO A 6 -10.29 25.09 26.86
N GLN A 7 -9.84 26.20 26.26
CA GLN A 7 -9.45 26.24 24.87
C GLN A 7 -8.29 25.25 24.70
N GLN A 8 -8.60 24.04 24.26
CA GLN A 8 -7.59 23.18 23.66
C GLN A 8 -7.14 23.89 22.39
N HIS A 9 -6.04 24.63 22.47
CA HIS A 9 -5.26 24.98 21.30
C HIS A 9 -4.90 23.64 20.63
N LYS A 10 -5.63 23.29 19.56
CA LYS A 10 -5.26 22.19 18.68
C LYS A 10 -3.88 22.54 18.13
N LYS A 11 -2.84 21.84 18.61
CA LYS A 11 -1.51 21.93 18.01
C LYS A 11 -1.65 21.37 16.59
N GLU A 12 -1.59 22.25 15.61
CA GLU A 12 -1.45 21.87 14.20
C GLU A 12 -0.14 21.11 14.04
N ASN A 13 -0.13 20.11 13.15
CA ASN A 13 1.12 19.48 12.77
C ASN A 13 1.91 20.47 11.91
N PRO A 14 3.17 20.80 12.27
CA PRO A 14 4.01 21.61 11.41
C PRO A 14 4.27 20.89 10.08
N PRO A 15 4.49 21.61 8.97
CA PRO A 15 4.95 21.01 7.72
C PRO A 15 6.23 20.22 7.94
N LEU A 16 6.31 19.01 7.38
CA LEU A 16 7.55 18.24 7.32
C LEU A 16 8.48 18.82 6.26
N GLU A 17 9.71 19.11 6.65
CA GLU A 17 10.77 19.53 5.74
C GLU A 17 11.68 18.34 5.38
N LEU A 18 12.40 18.48 4.26
CA LEU A 18 13.35 17.46 3.81
C LEU A 18 14.46 17.19 4.81
N THR A 19 14.82 18.19 5.61
CA THR A 19 15.82 18.11 6.69
C THR A 19 15.38 17.28 7.88
N ASP A 20 14.07 17.05 8.05
CA ASP A 20 13.51 16.32 9.19
C ASP A 20 13.57 14.79 9.02
N LEU A 21 14.05 14.33 7.86
CA LEU A 21 13.95 12.93 7.44
C LEU A 21 15.16 12.11 7.90
N ASP A 22 14.91 10.91 8.45
CA ASP A 22 15.98 9.91 8.57
C ASP A 22 16.43 9.52 7.14
N VAL A 23 17.71 9.73 6.86
CA VAL A 23 18.36 9.34 5.60
C VAL A 23 18.28 7.82 5.35
N ARG A 24 17.90 7.03 6.35
CA ARG A 24 17.64 5.58 6.29
C ARG A 24 16.14 5.29 6.08
N GLY A 25 15.79 4.27 5.30
CA GLY A 25 14.41 3.73 5.22
C GLY A 25 13.56 4.04 3.96
N ARG A 26 12.38 3.38 3.85
CA ARG A 26 11.58 3.06 2.63
C ARG A 26 10.38 3.93 2.25
N GLU A 27 9.75 4.62 3.20
CA GLU A 27 8.68 5.63 2.96
C GLU A 27 9.08 7.04 3.41
N ILE A 28 8.45 8.06 2.82
CA ILE A 28 8.52 9.44 3.33
C ILE A 28 7.12 10.04 3.23
N ALA A 29 6.26 9.72 4.18
CA ALA A 29 4.93 10.32 4.23
C ALA A 29 5.03 11.76 4.76
N GLY A 30 3.95 12.53 4.56
CA GLY A 30 3.87 13.91 5.04
C GLY A 30 4.58 14.99 4.23
N LEU A 31 5.47 14.64 3.31
CA LEU A 31 6.09 15.62 2.39
C LEU A 31 5.12 16.16 1.36
N ARG A 32 5.47 17.25 0.68
CA ARG A 32 4.75 17.75 -0.51
C ARG A 32 5.19 17.04 -1.80
N PRO A 33 4.35 17.02 -2.85
CA PRO A 33 4.74 16.46 -4.13
C PRO A 33 5.86 17.30 -4.73
N ARG A 34 6.69 16.68 -5.59
CA ARG A 34 7.80 17.36 -6.23
C ARG A 34 7.87 16.98 -7.71
N MET A 35 8.22 17.95 -8.53
CA MET A 35 8.55 17.71 -9.92
C MET A 35 9.94 17.08 -10.05
N GLU A 36 10.02 15.98 -10.80
CA GLU A 36 11.27 15.32 -11.15
C GLU A 36 11.33 15.10 -12.67
N ARG A 37 12.54 14.93 -13.19
CA ARG A 37 12.76 14.66 -14.62
C ARG A 37 12.83 13.18 -14.90
N PHE A 38 12.20 12.77 -15.99
CA PHE A 38 12.06 11.39 -16.41
C PHE A 38 12.41 11.22 -17.89
N SER A 39 12.83 10.01 -18.21
CA SER A 39 12.95 9.52 -19.57
C SER A 39 11.89 8.44 -19.80
N ARG A 40 11.19 8.53 -20.93
CA ARG A 40 10.29 7.47 -21.37
C ARG A 40 11.09 6.24 -21.79
N LEU A 41 10.61 5.07 -21.39
CA LEU A 41 11.19 3.78 -21.77
C LEU A 41 10.46 3.25 -22.99
N GLU A 42 11.20 2.88 -24.03
CA GLU A 42 10.65 2.31 -25.26
C GLU A 42 10.69 0.78 -25.24
N VAL A 43 9.57 0.15 -25.61
CA VAL A 43 9.47 -1.31 -25.75
C VAL A 43 10.31 -1.78 -26.94
N GLY A 44 11.05 -2.87 -26.77
CA GLY A 44 12.00 -3.40 -27.76
C GLY A 44 13.34 -2.67 -27.78
N ARG A 45 13.49 -1.56 -27.05
CA ARG A 45 14.75 -0.85 -26.88
C ARG A 45 15.21 -0.87 -25.42
N ASP A 46 14.41 -0.28 -24.54
CA ASP A 46 14.74 -0.12 -23.12
C ASP A 46 14.13 -1.26 -22.28
N VAL A 47 12.96 -1.74 -22.70
CA VAL A 47 12.27 -2.91 -22.13
C VAL A 47 12.35 -4.06 -23.13
N VAL A 48 12.92 -5.21 -22.72
CA VAL A 48 13.15 -6.36 -23.60
C VAL A 48 11.83 -7.03 -23.95
N ASP A 49 11.11 -7.46 -22.92
CA ASP A 49 9.84 -8.17 -23.01
C ASP A 49 8.85 -7.55 -22.03
N ILE A 50 7.57 -7.57 -22.40
CA ILE A 50 6.47 -7.13 -21.53
C ILE A 50 5.46 -8.27 -21.40
N ILE A 51 5.24 -8.68 -20.16
CA ILE A 51 4.16 -9.59 -19.78
C ILE A 51 2.96 -8.72 -19.41
N ARG A 52 1.83 -8.92 -20.08
CA ARG A 52 0.59 -8.16 -19.87
C ARG A 52 -0.50 -9.02 -19.24
N ALA A 53 -1.34 -8.32 -18.50
CA ALA A 53 -2.56 -8.81 -17.90
C ALA A 53 -3.52 -9.57 -18.83
N GLY A 54 -3.71 -9.06 -20.06
CA GLY A 54 -4.67 -9.58 -21.04
C GLY A 54 -6.16 -9.38 -20.70
N ASP A 55 -6.51 -9.25 -19.41
CA ASP A 55 -7.89 -9.22 -18.90
C ASP A 55 -8.36 -7.85 -18.39
N ILE A 56 -7.58 -6.79 -18.64
CA ILE A 56 -7.86 -5.42 -18.18
C ILE A 56 -8.19 -4.55 -19.39
N GLN A 57 -9.36 -3.93 -19.36
CA GLN A 57 -9.78 -2.93 -20.35
C GLN A 57 -9.37 -1.55 -19.84
N CYS A 58 -8.73 -0.74 -20.68
CA CYS A 58 -8.37 0.63 -20.34
C CYS A 58 -8.63 1.55 -21.53
N SER A 59 -9.19 2.72 -21.25
CA SER A 59 -9.44 3.76 -22.27
C SER A 59 -8.17 4.50 -22.69
N SER A 60 -7.10 4.39 -21.91
CA SER A 60 -5.82 5.08 -22.11
C SER A 60 -4.72 4.09 -22.50
N ASP A 61 -3.78 4.55 -23.33
CA ASP A 61 -2.50 3.87 -23.45
C ASP A 61 -1.75 3.96 -22.12
N LEU A 62 -1.53 2.79 -21.53
CA LEU A 62 -0.84 2.64 -20.25
C LEU A 62 0.66 2.45 -20.44
N ASP A 63 1.15 2.12 -21.63
CA ASP A 63 2.59 1.95 -21.89
C ASP A 63 3.34 3.26 -21.74
N GLU A 64 2.65 4.39 -21.93
CA GLU A 64 3.18 5.70 -21.62
C GLU A 64 3.59 5.87 -20.15
N ALA A 65 3.05 5.04 -19.26
CA ALA A 65 3.47 5.05 -17.87
C ALA A 65 4.87 4.44 -17.70
N PHE A 66 5.47 3.73 -18.68
CA PHE A 66 6.84 3.25 -18.56
C PHE A 66 7.85 4.38 -18.67
N VAL A 67 8.24 4.89 -17.52
CA VAL A 67 9.13 6.03 -17.33
C VAL A 67 10.21 5.66 -16.32
N PHE A 68 11.36 6.30 -16.45
CA PHE A 68 12.51 6.08 -15.60
C PHE A 68 13.06 7.43 -15.13
N ILE A 69 13.33 7.56 -13.82
CA ILE A 69 13.84 8.81 -13.25
C ILE A 69 15.22 9.15 -13.82
N ASN A 70 15.37 10.34 -14.37
CA ASN A 70 16.59 10.80 -15.02
C ASN A 70 16.80 12.30 -14.76
N PRO A 71 17.33 12.71 -13.60
CA PRO A 71 17.35 14.11 -13.20
C PRO A 71 18.13 15.03 -14.15
N SER A 72 19.33 14.63 -14.59
CA SER A 72 20.13 15.44 -15.51
C SER A 72 19.75 15.29 -16.99
N GLY A 73 19.28 14.11 -17.41
CA GLY A 73 19.04 13.81 -18.83
C GLY A 73 17.57 13.66 -19.25
N GLY A 74 16.61 13.69 -18.31
CA GLY A 74 15.20 13.44 -18.58
C GLY A 74 14.56 14.52 -19.43
N THR A 75 13.64 14.15 -20.30
CA THR A 75 12.96 15.09 -21.22
C THR A 75 11.54 15.42 -20.79
N GLU A 76 10.98 14.65 -19.87
CA GLU A 76 9.65 14.84 -19.30
C GLU A 76 9.77 15.29 -17.84
N GLU A 77 8.95 16.24 -17.41
CA GLU A 77 8.88 16.68 -16.03
C GLU A 77 7.54 16.23 -15.44
N LEU A 78 7.57 15.38 -14.42
CA LEU A 78 6.39 14.71 -13.87
C LEU A 78 6.36 14.84 -12.34
N SER A 79 5.16 14.99 -11.78
CA SER A 79 4.97 15.05 -10.32
C SER A 79 5.20 13.68 -9.71
N VAL A 80 5.99 13.64 -8.64
CA VAL A 80 6.17 12.46 -7.80
C VAL A 80 5.47 12.70 -6.48
N GLU A 81 4.53 11.80 -6.18
CA GLU A 81 3.68 11.85 -5.00
C GLU A 81 4.27 10.99 -3.86
N PRO A 82 4.31 11.50 -2.61
CA PRO A 82 4.57 10.72 -1.40
C PRO A 82 3.57 9.56 -1.20
N PRO A 83 3.87 8.57 -0.33
CA PRO A 83 5.15 8.32 0.34
C PRO A 83 6.14 7.55 -0.54
N HIS A 84 5.71 7.23 -1.77
CA HIS A 84 6.36 6.30 -2.68
C HIS A 84 6.99 7.08 -3.84
N TRP A 85 8.17 7.65 -3.60
CA TRP A 85 9.02 8.37 -4.57
C TRP A 85 9.57 7.53 -5.73
N ARG A 86 8.99 6.34 -5.86
CA ARG A 86 9.32 5.23 -6.75
C ARG A 86 8.59 5.31 -8.09
N SER A 87 7.63 6.21 -8.14
CA SER A 87 6.42 5.96 -8.88
C SER A 87 5.74 7.24 -9.32
N ILE A 88 5.56 7.37 -10.63
CA ILE A 88 4.76 8.47 -11.17
C ILE A 88 3.32 8.03 -11.16
N THR A 89 2.47 8.89 -10.62
CA THR A 89 1.03 8.66 -10.56
C THR A 89 0.42 9.34 -11.78
N LYS A 90 0.06 8.56 -12.81
CA LYS A 90 -0.75 9.03 -13.94
C LYS A 90 -2.21 9.01 -13.49
N GLU A 91 -2.76 10.20 -13.24
CA GLU A 91 -4.18 10.40 -12.97
C GLU A 91 -5.00 10.33 -14.28
N GLY A 92 -6.33 10.38 -14.16
CA GLY A 92 -7.23 10.38 -15.32
C GLY A 92 -7.35 9.03 -16.03
N VAL A 93 -6.76 7.97 -15.48
CA VAL A 93 -6.94 6.61 -15.98
C VAL A 93 -8.39 6.17 -15.70
N HIS A 94 -8.91 5.32 -16.58
CA HIS A 94 -10.11 4.54 -16.33
C HIS A 94 -9.86 3.15 -16.88
N ALA A 95 -9.57 2.23 -15.97
CA ALA A 95 -9.33 0.83 -16.27
C ALA A 95 -10.36 -0.03 -15.53
N GLU A 96 -10.83 -1.07 -16.20
CA GLU A 96 -11.84 -2.00 -15.73
C GLU A 96 -11.33 -3.44 -15.82
N ARG A 97 -11.61 -4.23 -14.79
CA ARG A 97 -11.44 -5.68 -14.80
C ARG A 97 -12.73 -6.36 -14.33
N LYS A 98 -13.12 -7.45 -15.01
CA LYS A 98 -14.19 -8.33 -14.51
C LYS A 98 -13.61 -9.32 -13.49
N THR A 99 -14.19 -9.34 -12.29
CA THR A 99 -13.92 -10.31 -11.21
C THR A 99 -15.16 -11.19 -11.01
N PRO A 100 -15.06 -12.31 -10.25
CA PRO A 100 -16.23 -13.09 -9.85
C PRO A 100 -17.30 -12.28 -9.09
N ALA A 101 -16.90 -11.20 -8.42
CA ALA A 101 -17.80 -10.33 -7.65
C ALA A 101 -18.42 -9.19 -8.48
N GLY A 102 -18.03 -9.03 -9.75
CA GLY A 102 -18.51 -7.98 -10.63
C GLY A 102 -17.38 -7.19 -11.29
N SER A 103 -17.65 -5.96 -11.71
CA SER A 103 -16.64 -5.12 -12.35
C SER A 103 -15.90 -4.30 -11.30
N ASP A 104 -14.57 -4.30 -11.35
CA ASP A 104 -13.75 -3.40 -10.54
C ASP A 104 -13.06 -2.37 -11.42
N PHE A 105 -12.90 -1.17 -10.87
CA PHE A 105 -12.45 0.02 -11.58
C PHE A 105 -11.22 0.62 -10.91
N TYR A 106 -10.33 1.17 -11.73
CA TYR A 106 -9.08 1.79 -11.32
C TYR A 106 -8.92 3.13 -12.04
N TYR A 107 -8.41 4.12 -11.31
CA TYR A 107 -8.42 5.53 -11.73
C TYR A 107 -7.03 6.15 -11.87
N VAL A 108 -6.03 5.38 -11.43
CA VAL A 108 -4.64 5.80 -11.35
C VAL A 108 -3.79 4.67 -11.89
N ALA A 109 -2.82 5.00 -12.74
CA ALA A 109 -1.71 4.12 -13.08
C ALA A 109 -0.43 4.61 -12.41
N ASN A 110 0.40 3.67 -11.99
CA ASN A 110 1.59 3.95 -11.22
C ASN A 110 2.73 2.98 -11.58
N THR A 111 3.96 3.47 -11.69
CA THR A 111 5.12 2.60 -11.96
C THR A 111 5.79 2.09 -10.70
N LYS A 112 6.17 0.81 -10.71
CA LYS A 112 7.04 0.20 -9.70
C LYS A 112 8.21 -0.45 -10.39
N GLY A 113 9.44 -0.13 -10.02
CA GLY A 113 10.59 -0.71 -10.69
C GLY A 113 11.93 -0.24 -10.15
N ALA A 114 13.00 -0.63 -10.84
CA ALA A 114 14.36 -0.24 -10.52
C ALA A 114 14.65 1.24 -10.85
N GLY A 115 15.61 1.86 -10.13
CA GLY A 115 16.18 3.15 -10.57
C GLY A 115 16.18 4.32 -9.58
N TYR A 116 15.88 4.15 -8.30
CA TYR A 116 15.96 5.25 -7.33
C TYR A 116 16.28 4.71 -5.94
N LEU A 117 17.11 5.41 -5.18
CA LEU A 117 16.69 5.67 -3.81
C LEU A 117 16.04 7.05 -3.80
N LYS A 118 15.59 7.43 -2.63
CA LYS A 118 15.00 8.72 -2.30
C LYS A 118 15.93 9.96 -2.17
N PRO A 119 17.24 9.97 -2.52
CA PRO A 119 18.11 11.09 -2.17
C PRO A 119 17.81 12.41 -2.86
N THR A 120 17.15 12.44 -4.03
CA THR A 120 16.67 13.70 -4.60
C THR A 120 15.88 14.49 -3.57
N LEU A 121 15.20 13.83 -2.63
CA LEU A 121 14.51 14.46 -1.51
C LEU A 121 15.26 14.37 -0.18
N LYS A 122 16.00 13.30 0.08
CA LYS A 122 16.66 13.09 1.39
C LYS A 122 17.95 13.89 1.62
N GLY A 123 18.47 14.67 0.67
CA GLY A 123 19.72 15.39 0.91
C GLY A 123 20.13 16.49 -0.06
N GLY A 124 19.25 16.99 -0.93
CA GLY A 124 19.62 18.01 -1.92
C GLY A 124 20.57 17.52 -3.02
N HIS A 125 20.92 16.22 -3.02
CA HIS A 125 21.78 15.58 -3.99
C HIS A 125 20.96 14.93 -5.11
N SER A 126 21.35 15.13 -6.36
CA SER A 126 20.79 14.44 -7.52
C SER A 126 21.10 12.94 -7.45
N LEU A 127 20.23 12.10 -8.02
CA LEU A 127 20.54 10.67 -8.21
C LEU A 127 21.82 10.44 -9.02
N ASP A 128 22.20 11.40 -9.86
CA ASP A 128 23.42 11.34 -10.68
C ASP A 128 24.71 11.36 -9.85
N GLU A 129 24.63 11.72 -8.57
CA GLU A 129 25.78 11.79 -7.66
C GLU A 129 26.16 10.43 -7.06
N TYR A 130 25.37 9.37 -7.31
CA TYR A 130 25.61 8.03 -6.76
C TYR A 130 26.29 7.10 -7.78
N ASP A 131 27.33 6.40 -7.32
CA ASP A 131 28.18 5.55 -8.18
C ASP A 131 27.76 4.06 -8.25
N SER A 132 26.76 3.65 -7.45
CA SER A 132 26.36 2.24 -7.39
C SER A 132 24.88 2.04 -7.11
N TRP A 133 24.36 0.93 -7.65
CA TRP A 133 23.02 0.43 -7.39
C TRP A 133 23.11 -0.72 -6.41
N LYS A 134 22.26 -0.70 -5.38
CA LYS A 134 22.32 -1.68 -4.29
C LYS A 134 20.92 -2.16 -3.94
N ARG A 135 20.80 -3.48 -3.69
CA ARG A 135 19.63 -4.09 -3.05
C ARG A 135 19.67 -3.97 -1.51
N VAL A 136 20.64 -3.23 -0.95
CA VAL A 136 20.93 -3.24 0.49
C VAL A 136 19.67 -2.86 1.26
N ASN A 137 19.44 -3.58 2.36
CA ASN A 137 18.40 -3.26 3.33
C ASN A 137 18.54 -1.77 3.70
N GLU A 138 17.65 -0.95 3.16
CA GLU A 138 17.71 0.53 3.02
C GLU A 138 17.87 1.27 4.37
N TYR A 139 17.92 0.52 5.47
CA TYR A 139 18.13 0.96 6.84
C TYR A 139 19.61 1.08 7.25
N LYS A 140 20.56 0.59 6.44
CA LYS A 140 21.98 0.48 6.85
C LYS A 140 22.95 1.47 6.20
N GLU A 141 22.67 2.00 5.01
CA GLU A 141 23.57 2.90 4.29
C GLU A 141 22.84 4.15 3.81
N LYS A 142 23.57 5.29 3.74
CA LYS A 142 23.07 6.55 3.19
C LYS A 142 23.23 6.53 1.66
N GLY A 143 22.12 6.50 0.91
CA GLY A 143 22.05 6.78 -0.53
C GLY A 143 22.73 5.77 -1.49
N ALA A 144 21.97 5.23 -2.44
CA ALA A 144 22.37 4.38 -3.57
C ALA A 144 21.20 4.34 -4.59
N TYR A 145 21.23 3.53 -5.65
CA TYR A 145 19.99 3.25 -6.41
C TYR A 145 19.32 1.98 -5.87
N GLY A 146 18.00 2.04 -5.61
CA GLY A 146 17.17 0.88 -5.31
C GLY A 146 16.83 0.10 -6.58
N ILE A 147 16.76 -1.22 -6.44
CA ILE A 147 16.50 -2.16 -7.53
C ILE A 147 15.33 -3.04 -7.14
N ALA A 148 14.21 -2.94 -7.85
CA ALA A 148 13.22 -4.01 -7.85
C ALA A 148 13.74 -5.11 -8.77
N GLY A 149 13.99 -6.28 -8.19
CA GLY A 149 14.56 -7.45 -8.86
C GLY A 149 13.49 -8.44 -9.28
N VAL A 150 13.94 -9.60 -9.76
CA VAL A 150 13.05 -10.73 -10.11
C VAL A 150 12.17 -11.10 -8.92
N SER A 151 12.71 -11.14 -7.71
CA SER A 151 11.95 -11.54 -6.51
C SER A 151 10.81 -10.60 -6.11
N ASP A 152 10.79 -9.36 -6.61
CA ASP A 152 9.71 -8.41 -6.31
C ASP A 152 8.47 -8.64 -7.22
N PHE A 153 8.69 -9.23 -8.39
CA PHE A 153 7.65 -9.50 -9.40
C PHE A 153 7.39 -11.00 -9.61
N PHE A 154 8.37 -11.86 -9.34
CA PHE A 154 8.37 -13.29 -9.59
C PHE A 154 9.03 -14.00 -8.40
N ARG A 155 8.25 -14.34 -7.38
CA ARG A 155 8.74 -15.04 -6.18
C ARG A 155 8.11 -16.42 -6.09
N GLU A 156 8.95 -17.43 -5.85
CA GLU A 156 8.55 -18.77 -5.38
C GLU A 156 7.34 -19.34 -6.16
N GLU A 157 7.45 -19.35 -7.50
CA GLU A 157 6.46 -19.88 -8.47
C GLU A 157 5.26 -18.99 -8.81
N SER A 158 5.13 -17.80 -8.21
CA SER A 158 4.04 -16.86 -8.49
C SER A 158 4.52 -15.56 -9.14
N ASP A 159 3.94 -15.26 -10.31
CA ASP A 159 4.00 -13.95 -10.97
C ASP A 159 3.07 -12.97 -10.22
N ILE A 160 3.55 -11.77 -9.91
CA ILE A 160 2.79 -10.70 -9.26
C ILE A 160 1.52 -10.33 -10.02
N LEU A 161 1.53 -10.48 -11.35
CA LEU A 161 0.34 -10.37 -12.18
C LEU A 161 -0.71 -11.40 -11.71
N ALA A 162 -0.35 -12.68 -11.66
CA ALA A 162 -1.24 -13.76 -11.21
C ALA A 162 -1.64 -13.59 -9.74
N LYS A 163 -0.70 -13.20 -8.86
CA LYS A 163 -0.97 -12.94 -7.44
C LYS A 163 -2.01 -11.83 -7.25
N SER A 164 -1.85 -10.70 -7.94
CA SER A 164 -2.80 -9.58 -7.85
C SER A 164 -4.23 -9.98 -8.27
N ARG A 165 -4.35 -10.81 -9.32
CA ARG A 165 -5.64 -11.38 -9.76
C ARG A 165 -6.22 -12.34 -8.74
N LEU A 166 -5.41 -13.29 -8.24
CA LEU A 166 -5.84 -14.27 -7.25
C LEU A 166 -6.45 -13.57 -6.02
N LEU A 167 -5.76 -12.54 -5.51
CA LEU A 167 -6.22 -11.77 -4.36
C LEU A 167 -7.48 -10.97 -4.69
N ALA A 168 -7.53 -10.28 -5.84
CA ALA A 168 -8.70 -9.54 -6.27
C ALA A 168 -9.94 -10.44 -6.48
N ASP A 169 -9.75 -11.63 -7.06
CA ASP A 169 -10.81 -12.62 -7.29
C ASP A 169 -11.28 -13.28 -5.99
N ALA A 170 -10.44 -13.27 -4.95
CA ALA A 170 -10.83 -13.63 -3.59
C ALA A 170 -11.62 -12.54 -2.85
N GLY A 171 -11.80 -11.38 -3.48
CA GLY A 171 -12.52 -10.24 -2.91
C GLY A 171 -11.63 -9.22 -2.18
N LEU A 172 -10.30 -9.37 -2.23
CA LEU A 172 -9.39 -8.36 -1.68
C LEU A 172 -9.44 -7.11 -2.57
N ARG A 173 -9.71 -5.94 -1.98
CA ARG A 173 -9.48 -4.66 -2.64
C ARG A 173 -7.98 -4.42 -2.67
N THR A 174 -7.37 -4.56 -3.84
CA THR A 174 -5.91 -4.50 -4.01
C THR A 174 -5.51 -3.75 -5.27
N GLU A 175 -4.26 -3.30 -5.32
CA GLU A 175 -3.62 -2.92 -6.59
C GLU A 175 -3.64 -4.09 -7.58
N LEU A 176 -3.76 -3.79 -8.88
CA LEU A 176 -3.55 -4.75 -9.97
C LEU A 176 -2.31 -4.42 -10.76
N TYR A 177 -1.63 -5.45 -11.27
CA TYR A 177 -0.54 -5.25 -12.23
C TYR A 177 -1.07 -5.40 -13.65
N TYR A 178 -0.97 -4.32 -14.42
CA TYR A 178 -1.33 -4.28 -15.83
C TYR A 178 -0.23 -4.92 -16.70
N ALA A 179 1.01 -4.58 -16.41
CA ALA A 179 2.16 -5.08 -17.16
C ALA A 179 3.41 -5.12 -16.29
N VAL A 180 4.33 -6.04 -16.60
CA VAL A 180 5.69 -6.11 -16.04
C VAL A 180 6.66 -6.34 -17.19
N GLY A 181 7.79 -5.64 -17.19
CA GLY A 181 8.83 -5.79 -18.20
C GLY A 181 10.24 -5.87 -17.63
N GLU A 182 11.09 -6.64 -18.30
CA GLU A 182 12.53 -6.74 -18.03
C GLU A 182 13.26 -5.56 -18.68
N LEU A 183 14.07 -4.84 -17.91
CA LEU A 183 14.84 -3.69 -18.42
C LEU A 183 16.15 -4.16 -19.07
N ALA A 184 16.33 -3.85 -20.35
CA ALA A 184 17.61 -3.97 -21.06
C ALA A 184 18.52 -2.76 -20.82
N ASN A 185 17.90 -1.58 -20.71
CA ASN A 185 18.57 -0.32 -20.49
C ASN A 185 17.98 0.39 -19.27
N VAL A 186 18.81 1.18 -18.60
CA VAL A 186 18.43 2.09 -17.52
C VAL A 186 19.16 3.42 -17.71
N TYR A 187 18.72 4.47 -17.02
CA TYR A 187 19.46 5.73 -17.00
C TYR A 187 20.37 5.78 -15.77
N TYR A 188 21.63 6.09 -16.00
CA TYR A 188 22.67 6.21 -14.98
C TYR A 188 23.50 7.45 -15.30
N LYS A 189 23.54 8.41 -14.36
CA LYS A 189 24.24 9.70 -14.51
C LYS A 189 23.81 10.47 -15.77
N GLY A 190 22.52 10.62 -15.98
CA GLY A 190 21.97 11.30 -17.15
C GLY A 190 21.89 10.47 -18.42
N GLU A 191 22.70 9.41 -18.53
CA GLU A 191 22.90 8.67 -19.77
C GLU A 191 22.19 7.31 -19.78
N ARG A 192 21.68 6.91 -20.95
CA ARG A 192 21.14 5.57 -21.16
C ARG A 192 22.29 4.56 -21.20
N GLN A 193 22.25 3.56 -20.33
CA GLN A 193 23.27 2.53 -20.17
C GLN A 193 22.64 1.14 -20.21
N ARG A 194 23.33 0.16 -20.82
CA ARG A 194 22.85 -1.23 -20.83
C ARG A 194 23.04 -1.86 -19.46
N VAL A 195 22.02 -2.59 -18.99
CA VAL A 195 22.06 -3.34 -17.72
C VAL A 195 23.25 -4.31 -17.68
N VAL A 196 23.58 -4.94 -18.81
CA VAL A 196 24.73 -5.87 -18.92
C VAL A 196 26.07 -5.14 -18.70
N GLU A 197 26.20 -3.91 -19.18
CA GLU A 197 27.43 -3.12 -19.04
C GLU A 197 27.58 -2.60 -17.61
N LEU A 198 26.50 -2.09 -17.02
CA LEU A 198 26.49 -1.67 -15.62
C LEU A 198 26.82 -2.82 -14.66
N ARG A 199 26.43 -4.06 -14.98
CA ARG A 199 26.85 -5.26 -14.22
C ARG A 199 28.34 -5.54 -14.35
N LYS A 200 28.89 -5.48 -15.56
CA LYS A 200 30.34 -5.67 -15.80
C LYS A 200 31.17 -4.62 -15.06
N ASN A 201 30.67 -3.40 -14.98
CA ASN A 201 31.33 -2.26 -14.32
C ASN A 201 31.10 -2.23 -12.81
N GLY A 202 30.40 -3.21 -12.23
CA GLY A 202 30.13 -3.27 -10.79
C GLY A 202 29.13 -2.23 -10.27
N VAL A 203 28.47 -1.48 -11.15
CA VAL A 203 27.41 -0.52 -10.80
C VAL A 203 26.15 -1.28 -10.38
N LEU A 204 25.75 -2.31 -11.14
CA LEU A 204 24.65 -3.21 -10.80
C LEU A 204 25.19 -4.51 -10.18
N PRO A 205 24.52 -5.06 -9.15
CA PRO A 205 24.95 -6.29 -8.51
C PRO A 205 24.80 -7.49 -9.47
N LEU A 206 25.82 -8.36 -9.48
CA LEU A 206 25.93 -9.51 -10.38
C LEU A 206 24.86 -10.61 -10.25
N PRO A 207 24.25 -10.90 -9.07
CA PRO A 207 23.30 -12.01 -8.95
C PRO A 207 22.15 -11.94 -9.95
N ARG A 208 21.77 -13.11 -10.51
CA ARG A 208 20.76 -13.23 -11.56
C ARG A 208 19.35 -12.81 -11.10
N TYR A 209 19.03 -12.97 -9.82
CA TYR A 209 17.73 -12.58 -9.25
C TYR A 209 17.58 -11.05 -9.06
N LEU A 210 18.65 -10.26 -9.27
CA LEU A 210 18.63 -8.79 -9.18
C LEU A 210 18.52 -8.11 -10.54
N LYS A 211 17.97 -8.79 -11.55
CA LYS A 211 17.66 -8.19 -12.84
C LYS A 211 16.63 -7.07 -12.66
N PRO A 212 16.93 -5.83 -13.07
CA PRO A 212 16.00 -4.72 -13.00
C PRO A 212 14.71 -5.00 -13.78
N HIS A 213 13.58 -4.85 -13.11
CA HIS A 213 12.25 -4.93 -13.73
C HIS A 213 11.48 -3.63 -13.45
N ILE A 214 10.47 -3.38 -14.28
CA ILE A 214 9.49 -2.32 -14.11
C ILE A 214 8.09 -2.87 -14.34
N GLY A 215 7.11 -2.43 -13.55
CA GLY A 215 5.72 -2.81 -13.68
C GLY A 215 4.79 -1.60 -13.60
N ILE A 216 3.69 -1.68 -14.34
CA ILE A 216 2.58 -0.73 -14.27
C ILE A 216 1.51 -1.33 -13.36
N ARG A 217 1.20 -0.57 -12.32
CA ARG A 217 0.18 -0.88 -11.32
C ARG A 217 -1.03 0.01 -11.53
N LEU A 218 -2.20 -0.53 -11.25
CA LEU A 218 -3.47 0.17 -11.29
C LEU A 218 -4.05 0.23 -9.89
N LEU A 219 -4.47 1.42 -9.49
CA LEU A 219 -5.07 1.70 -8.18
C LEU A 219 -6.30 2.63 -8.37
N LYS A 220 -7.20 2.66 -7.39
CA LYS A 220 -8.23 3.71 -7.32
C LYS A 220 -7.61 5.03 -6.86
N THR A 221 -6.67 4.96 -5.92
CA THR A 221 -5.82 6.07 -5.51
C THR A 221 -4.47 5.56 -5.01
N ASN A 222 -3.41 6.34 -5.20
CA ASN A 222 -2.10 6.03 -4.62
C ASN A 222 -1.93 6.65 -3.22
N THR A 223 -2.88 7.48 -2.76
CA THR A 223 -2.81 8.16 -1.46
C THR A 223 -2.97 7.18 -0.31
N ARG A 224 -2.06 7.22 0.68
CA ARG A 224 -1.96 6.28 1.81
C ARG A 224 -2.48 6.85 3.12
N ILE A 225 -2.84 5.97 4.06
CA ILE A 225 -3.17 6.38 5.45
C ILE A 225 -1.97 7.09 6.09
N ALA A 226 -0.75 6.59 5.89
CA ALA A 226 0.45 7.22 6.43
C ALA A 226 0.59 8.69 6.02
N GLU A 227 0.19 9.04 4.79
CA GLU A 227 0.28 10.41 4.31
C GLU A 227 -0.64 11.36 5.09
N VAL A 228 -1.89 10.99 5.35
CA VAL A 228 -2.80 11.86 6.13
C VAL A 228 -2.42 11.94 7.60
N VAL A 229 -1.70 10.95 8.12
CA VAL A 229 -1.22 10.94 9.51
C VAL A 229 -0.02 11.86 9.67
N GLU A 230 0.93 11.80 8.74
CA GLU A 230 2.20 12.51 8.84
C GLU A 230 2.15 13.93 8.26
N SER A 231 1.20 14.24 7.36
CA SER A 231 1.09 15.58 6.76
C SER A 231 0.61 16.65 7.74
N GLU A 232 0.92 17.91 7.40
CA GLU A 232 0.30 19.09 7.98
C GLU A 232 -1.23 19.10 7.76
N ASP A 233 -1.96 19.82 8.61
CA ASP A 233 -3.43 19.80 8.62
C ASP A 233 -4.05 20.16 7.25
N GLY A 234 -3.51 21.18 6.57
CA GLY A 234 -3.99 21.63 5.26
C GLY A 234 -3.91 20.53 4.20
N ARG A 235 -2.71 19.96 3.99
CA ARG A 235 -2.50 18.84 3.07
C ARG A 235 -3.35 17.63 3.45
N SER A 236 -3.45 17.32 4.75
CA SER A 236 -4.26 16.18 5.21
C SER A 236 -5.73 16.34 4.81
N ARG A 237 -6.30 17.55 4.87
CA ARG A 237 -7.67 17.82 4.40
C ARG A 237 -7.81 17.65 2.90
N ASP A 238 -6.83 18.11 2.11
CA ASP A 238 -6.84 17.95 0.66
C ASP A 238 -6.83 16.47 0.27
N LEU A 239 -6.02 15.66 0.95
CA LEU A 239 -5.95 14.21 0.74
C LEU A 239 -7.28 13.51 1.07
N PHE A 240 -7.96 13.89 2.15
CA PHE A 240 -9.31 13.38 2.44
C PHE A 240 -10.33 13.81 1.38
N THR A 241 -10.23 15.03 0.86
CA THR A 241 -11.11 15.53 -0.21
C THR A 241 -10.96 14.66 -1.47
N LYS A 242 -9.72 14.41 -1.90
CA LYS A 242 -9.42 13.48 -3.01
C LYS A 242 -9.94 12.06 -2.77
N ALA A 243 -9.91 11.60 -1.51
CA ALA A 243 -10.47 10.28 -1.15
C ALA A 243 -11.99 10.25 -1.32
N PHE A 244 -12.70 11.32 -0.95
CA PHE A 244 -14.16 11.42 -1.16
C PHE A 244 -14.52 11.47 -2.64
N GLU A 245 -13.75 12.19 -3.45
CA GLU A 245 -13.92 12.23 -4.91
C GLU A 245 -13.71 10.84 -5.53
N THR A 246 -12.66 10.13 -5.11
CA THR A 246 -12.38 8.75 -5.53
C THR A 246 -13.53 7.82 -5.16
N PHE A 247 -14.07 7.96 -3.95
CA PHE A 247 -15.23 7.21 -3.49
C PHE A 247 -16.47 7.48 -4.35
N ASN A 248 -16.78 8.75 -4.63
CA ASN A 248 -17.93 9.15 -5.43
C ASN A 248 -17.84 8.62 -6.86
N ARG A 249 -16.64 8.64 -7.45
CA ARG A 249 -16.36 8.05 -8.76
C ARG A 249 -16.61 6.54 -8.75
N GLU A 250 -16.05 5.81 -7.77
CA GLU A 250 -16.33 4.37 -7.61
C GLU A 250 -17.81 4.07 -7.42
N ARG A 251 -18.49 4.85 -6.60
CA ARG A 251 -19.94 4.72 -6.37
C ARG A 251 -20.73 4.91 -7.66
N ALA A 252 -20.37 5.87 -8.51
CA ALA A 252 -21.02 6.09 -9.80
C ALA A 252 -20.75 4.94 -10.78
N ASP A 253 -19.49 4.54 -10.96
CA ASP A 253 -19.09 3.49 -11.89
C ASP A 253 -19.67 2.11 -11.51
N LYS A 254 -19.70 1.80 -10.21
CA LYS A 254 -20.35 0.59 -9.67
C LYS A 254 -21.86 0.71 -9.51
N LYS A 255 -22.46 1.88 -9.81
CA LYS A 255 -23.90 2.17 -9.64
C LYS A 255 -24.41 1.85 -8.22
N LEU A 256 -23.61 2.13 -7.20
CA LEU A 256 -23.98 1.88 -5.82
C LEU A 256 -25.08 2.84 -5.39
N LEU A 257 -26.10 2.32 -4.70
CA LEU A 257 -27.21 3.10 -4.12
C LEU A 257 -26.80 3.83 -2.83
N LEU A 258 -25.60 4.39 -2.82
CA LEU A 258 -25.07 5.22 -1.74
C LEU A 258 -25.17 6.70 -2.14
N PRO A 259 -25.43 7.62 -1.20
CA PRO A 259 -25.40 9.05 -1.50
C PRO A 259 -23.99 9.51 -1.88
N GLU A 260 -23.94 10.61 -2.64
CA GLU A 260 -22.70 11.31 -2.93
C GLU A 260 -22.15 11.98 -1.66
N ILE A 261 -20.85 11.87 -1.45
CA ILE A 261 -20.15 12.46 -0.32
C ILE A 261 -19.74 13.89 -0.69
N ARG A 262 -20.11 14.87 0.16
CA ARG A 262 -19.73 16.27 0.00
C ARG A 262 -18.92 16.72 1.20
N LEU A 263 -17.86 17.49 0.96
CA LEU A 263 -17.03 18.04 2.03
C LEU A 263 -17.87 18.95 2.93
N GLY A 264 -17.78 18.77 4.25
CA GLY A 264 -18.57 19.51 5.23
C GLY A 264 -19.99 18.96 5.45
N ASP A 265 -20.43 17.96 4.68
CA ASP A 265 -21.63 17.20 4.99
C ASP A 265 -21.30 16.07 5.97
N ALA A 266 -21.72 16.25 7.23
CA ALA A 266 -21.46 15.30 8.30
C ALA A 266 -22.00 13.88 8.01
N ALA A 267 -23.11 13.77 7.27
CA ALA A 267 -23.67 12.46 6.91
C ALA A 267 -22.83 11.75 5.84
N GLY A 268 -22.41 12.49 4.81
CA GLY A 268 -21.51 11.98 3.77
C GLY A 268 -20.14 11.60 4.31
N GLU A 269 -19.53 12.45 5.15
CA GLU A 269 -18.26 12.17 5.82
C GLU A 269 -18.36 10.88 6.65
N ARG A 270 -19.39 10.73 7.48
CA ARG A 270 -19.63 9.53 8.29
C ARG A 270 -19.76 8.28 7.42
N LEU A 271 -20.46 8.39 6.28
CA LEU A 271 -20.62 7.28 5.35
C LEU A 271 -19.28 6.81 4.78
N TYR A 272 -18.38 7.73 4.42
CA TYR A 272 -17.03 7.35 3.96
C TYR A 272 -16.32 6.47 5.00
N PHE A 273 -16.29 6.89 6.27
CA PHE A 273 -15.58 6.14 7.31
C PHE A 273 -16.26 4.80 7.61
N LEU A 274 -17.59 4.75 7.63
CA LEU A 274 -18.32 3.48 7.80
C LEU A 274 -17.96 2.49 6.69
N GLU A 275 -17.98 2.94 5.44
CA GLU A 275 -17.68 2.11 4.29
C GLU A 275 -16.19 1.75 4.23
N PHE A 276 -15.29 2.62 4.67
CA PHE A 276 -13.87 2.31 4.84
C PHE A 276 -13.65 1.18 5.85
N PHE A 277 -14.24 1.28 7.04
CA PHE A 277 -14.14 0.23 8.07
C PHE A 277 -14.75 -1.09 7.60
N ARG A 278 -15.92 -1.03 6.94
CA ARG A 278 -16.57 -2.19 6.33
C ARG A 278 -15.63 -2.90 5.33
N ARG A 279 -15.07 -2.15 4.38
CA ARG A 279 -14.12 -2.64 3.36
C ARG A 279 -12.85 -3.24 3.96
N MET A 280 -12.31 -2.65 5.02
CA MET A 280 -11.15 -3.20 5.71
C MET A 280 -11.47 -4.54 6.39
N GLY A 281 -12.70 -4.74 6.88
CA GLY A 281 -13.16 -6.04 7.37
C GLY A 281 -13.24 -7.09 6.27
N GLU A 282 -13.78 -6.72 5.10
CA GLU A 282 -13.81 -7.59 3.91
C GLU A 282 -12.41 -7.96 3.43
N ASN A 283 -11.50 -6.99 3.38
CA ASN A 283 -10.12 -7.21 2.96
C ASN A 283 -9.40 -8.20 3.88
N LEU A 284 -9.56 -8.07 5.20
CA LEU A 284 -8.96 -9.02 6.13
C LEU A 284 -9.54 -10.43 5.93
N ALA A 285 -10.87 -10.54 5.75
CA ALA A 285 -11.52 -11.82 5.49
C ALA A 285 -11.03 -12.45 4.17
N ALA A 286 -10.86 -11.65 3.11
CA ALA A 286 -10.35 -12.10 1.82
C ALA A 286 -8.96 -12.73 1.96
N LEU A 287 -8.04 -12.10 2.71
CA LEU A 287 -6.72 -12.66 3.00
C LEU A 287 -6.82 -14.00 3.76
N GLN A 288 -7.67 -14.08 4.78
CA GLN A 288 -7.84 -15.33 5.56
C GLN A 288 -8.46 -16.46 4.74
N ASN A 289 -9.40 -16.13 3.86
CA ASN A 289 -10.06 -17.08 2.97
C ASN A 289 -9.09 -17.73 1.96
N VAL A 290 -7.95 -17.11 1.68
CA VAL A 290 -6.92 -17.68 0.80
C VAL A 290 -5.64 -18.06 1.53
N GLY A 291 -5.60 -17.96 2.86
CA GLY A 291 -4.42 -18.29 3.65
C GLY A 291 -3.21 -17.36 3.44
N PHE A 292 -3.38 -16.16 2.90
CA PHE A 292 -2.27 -15.23 2.70
C PHE A 292 -2.00 -14.40 3.96
N ILE A 293 -0.72 -14.17 4.25
CA ILE A 293 -0.25 -13.32 5.36
C ILE A 293 0.49 -12.10 4.77
N GLY A 294 0.12 -10.91 5.23
CA GLY A 294 0.69 -9.64 4.81
C GLY A 294 1.79 -9.13 5.74
N TRP A 295 3.03 -9.58 5.60
CA TRP A 295 4.15 -9.17 6.48
C TRP A 295 4.42 -7.68 6.57
N HIS A 296 4.02 -6.93 5.54
CA HIS A 296 4.13 -5.48 5.46
C HIS A 296 2.76 -4.79 5.42
N MET A 297 1.79 -5.30 6.18
CA MET A 297 0.53 -4.59 6.42
C MET A 297 0.77 -3.43 7.40
N HIS A 298 0.82 -2.20 6.89
CA HIS A 298 0.90 -0.96 7.68
C HIS A 298 0.33 0.20 6.86
N SER A 299 0.10 1.34 7.52
CA SER A 299 -0.60 2.51 6.99
C SER A 299 -0.06 3.09 5.68
N ALA A 300 1.20 2.82 5.31
CA ALA A 300 1.77 3.25 4.03
C ALA A 300 1.41 2.31 2.85
N ASN A 301 0.87 1.14 3.14
CA ASN A 301 0.41 0.14 2.16
C ASN A 301 -1.11 0.05 2.07
N VAL A 302 -1.84 0.81 2.90
CA VAL A 302 -3.31 0.95 2.81
C VAL A 302 -3.66 2.29 2.17
N THR A 303 -4.40 2.27 1.06
CA THR A 303 -4.86 3.49 0.39
C THR A 303 -6.06 4.12 1.10
N LEU A 304 -6.34 5.39 0.82
CA LEU A 304 -7.59 6.03 1.22
C LEU A 304 -8.82 5.52 0.45
N ALA A 305 -8.68 4.58 -0.49
CA ALA A 305 -9.80 3.84 -1.09
C ALA A 305 -10.05 2.46 -0.43
N ALA A 306 -9.40 2.22 0.73
CA ALA A 306 -9.33 0.93 1.41
C ALA A 306 -8.79 -0.19 0.49
N GLU A 307 -7.80 0.14 -0.36
CA GLU A 307 -7.06 -0.85 -1.15
C GLU A 307 -5.75 -1.20 -0.46
N ILE A 308 -5.41 -2.48 -0.44
CA ILE A 308 -4.12 -2.99 -0.02
C ILE A 308 -3.16 -2.92 -1.21
N ALA A 309 -1.99 -2.31 -1.03
CA ALA A 309 -0.96 -2.26 -2.06
C ALA A 309 0.36 -2.87 -1.58
N ASP A 310 1.33 -2.91 -2.49
CA ASP A 310 2.63 -3.53 -2.26
C ASP A 310 2.53 -5.00 -1.82
N ILE A 311 1.63 -5.73 -2.49
CA ILE A 311 1.31 -7.14 -2.21
C ILE A 311 2.42 -8.14 -2.58
N GLY A 312 3.58 -7.66 -3.06
CA GLY A 312 4.69 -8.50 -3.49
C GLY A 312 5.19 -9.44 -2.39
N SER A 313 5.30 -8.93 -1.16
CA SER A 313 5.77 -9.69 0.00
C SER A 313 4.71 -10.58 0.67
N TYR A 314 3.50 -10.63 0.11
CA TYR A 314 2.40 -11.39 0.70
C TYR A 314 2.52 -12.82 0.19
N GLU A 315 2.49 -13.77 1.10
CA GLU A 315 2.69 -15.18 0.78
C GLU A 315 1.68 -16.03 1.51
N HIS A 316 1.36 -17.16 0.89
CA HIS A 316 0.53 -18.18 1.49
C HIS A 316 1.20 -18.69 2.77
N PHE A 317 0.41 -19.03 3.78
CA PHE A 317 0.98 -19.38 5.08
C PHE A 317 1.88 -20.61 5.03
N SER A 318 1.69 -21.49 4.04
CA SER A 318 2.48 -22.72 3.85
C SER A 318 3.97 -22.46 3.62
N TYR A 319 4.33 -21.24 3.20
CA TYR A 319 5.73 -20.82 3.03
C TYR A 319 6.36 -20.36 4.35
N TYR A 320 5.57 -20.20 5.42
CA TYR A 320 6.09 -19.93 6.75
C TYR A 320 6.12 -21.22 7.56
N GLY A 321 7.26 -21.49 8.19
CA GLY A 321 7.34 -22.48 9.25
C GLY A 321 6.69 -21.91 10.50
N ASP A 322 5.37 -22.06 10.64
CA ASP A 322 4.70 -21.78 11.91
C ASP A 322 4.91 -22.97 12.85
N ASP A 323 5.08 -22.67 14.13
CA ASP A 323 5.33 -23.68 15.16
C ASP A 323 4.02 -24.40 15.51
N LEU A 324 4.02 -25.73 15.44
CA LEU A 324 2.89 -26.58 15.84
C LEU A 324 2.41 -26.28 17.26
N GLU A 325 3.33 -25.95 18.17
CA GLU A 325 3.00 -25.61 19.56
C GLU A 325 2.21 -24.29 19.65
N HIS A 326 2.55 -23.30 18.81
CA HIS A 326 1.81 -22.03 18.77
C HIS A 326 0.42 -22.19 18.16
N ASN A 327 0.32 -22.91 17.04
CA ASN A 327 -0.98 -23.14 16.41
C ASN A 327 -1.92 -23.87 17.38
N GLN A 328 -1.44 -24.79 18.20
CA GLN A 328 -2.25 -25.42 19.24
C GLN A 328 -2.66 -24.45 20.36
N ALA A 329 -1.76 -23.57 20.79
CA ALA A 329 -2.04 -22.58 21.84
C ALA A 329 -3.10 -21.53 21.44
N TYR A 330 -3.25 -21.24 20.14
CA TYR A 330 -4.18 -20.23 19.61
C TYR A 330 -5.32 -20.83 18.79
N SER A 331 -5.76 -22.06 19.10
CA SER A 331 -6.88 -22.74 18.44
C SER A 331 -6.76 -22.82 16.90
N GLY A 332 -5.54 -22.93 16.39
CA GLY A 332 -5.23 -22.99 14.96
C GLY A 332 -5.08 -21.62 14.28
N VAL A 333 -5.28 -20.51 15.00
CA VAL A 333 -5.05 -19.17 14.45
C VAL A 333 -3.54 -18.89 14.39
N ARG A 334 -3.04 -18.68 13.17
CA ARG A 334 -1.62 -18.52 12.87
C ARG A 334 -1.07 -17.18 13.37
N ARG A 335 0.24 -17.12 13.63
CA ARG A 335 0.90 -15.88 14.08
C ARG A 335 0.73 -14.73 13.08
N GLY A 336 0.95 -15.03 11.80
CA GLY A 336 0.81 -14.05 10.74
C GLY A 336 -0.60 -13.46 10.67
N THR A 337 -1.62 -14.30 10.86
CA THR A 337 -3.03 -13.89 10.90
C THR A 337 -3.32 -12.95 12.07
N LEU A 338 -2.86 -13.25 13.28
CA LEU A 338 -3.03 -12.38 14.45
C LEU A 338 -2.34 -11.02 14.25
N LYS A 339 -1.15 -11.03 13.64
CA LYS A 339 -0.44 -9.81 13.26
C LYS A 339 -1.23 -9.00 12.24
N ASP A 340 -1.79 -9.62 11.21
CA ASP A 340 -2.62 -8.90 10.23
C ASP A 340 -3.86 -8.29 10.90
N MET A 341 -4.56 -9.01 11.77
CA MET A 341 -5.66 -8.44 12.58
C MET A 341 -5.21 -7.20 13.36
N ARG A 342 -4.02 -7.25 13.98
CA ARG A 342 -3.42 -6.14 14.74
C ARG A 342 -3.11 -4.95 13.85
N ASP A 343 -2.50 -5.18 12.69
CA ASP A 343 -2.12 -4.13 11.76
C ASP A 343 -3.33 -3.46 11.12
N PHE A 344 -4.34 -4.21 10.68
CA PHE A 344 -5.60 -3.64 10.18
C PHE A 344 -6.27 -2.74 11.21
N ALA A 345 -6.38 -3.20 12.47
CA ALA A 345 -6.94 -2.39 13.55
C ALA A 345 -6.08 -1.15 13.85
N GLY A 346 -4.75 -1.27 13.80
CA GLY A 346 -3.84 -0.14 13.96
C GLY A 346 -3.97 0.91 12.86
N ASP A 347 -4.10 0.48 11.60
CA ASP A 347 -4.27 1.37 10.45
C ASP A 347 -5.61 2.10 10.49
N LEU A 348 -6.68 1.41 10.90
CA LEU A 348 -8.00 2.02 11.16
C LEU A 348 -7.95 3.06 12.27
N GLU A 349 -7.20 2.79 13.35
CA GLU A 349 -7.01 3.75 14.46
C GLU A 349 -6.27 5.01 14.00
N LEU A 350 -5.22 4.83 13.18
CA LEU A 350 -4.45 5.93 12.62
C LEU A 350 -5.31 6.82 11.71
N LEU A 351 -6.10 6.22 10.81
CA LEU A 351 -7.03 6.95 9.94
C LEU A 351 -8.07 7.73 10.76
N LEU A 352 -8.68 7.08 11.76
CA LEU A 352 -9.69 7.70 12.61
C LEU A 352 -9.11 8.86 13.43
N SER A 353 -7.92 8.69 13.98
CA SER A 353 -7.22 9.74 14.72
C SER A 353 -6.91 10.95 13.83
N ALA A 354 -6.45 10.71 12.59
CA ALA A 354 -6.21 11.77 11.62
C ALA A 354 -7.51 12.52 11.27
N ALA A 355 -8.61 11.80 11.06
CA ALA A 355 -9.91 12.41 10.78
C ALA A 355 -10.43 13.27 11.96
N GLN A 356 -10.34 12.76 13.19
CA GLN A 356 -10.77 13.45 14.40
C GLN A 356 -9.96 14.72 14.67
N ARG A 357 -8.64 14.68 14.46
CA ARG A 357 -7.75 15.86 14.53
C ARG A 357 -8.28 16.99 13.66
N LEU A 358 -8.61 16.67 12.41
CA LEU A 358 -9.11 17.61 11.40
C LEU A 358 -10.59 17.97 11.59
N GLY A 359 -11.30 17.35 12.53
CA GLY A 359 -12.70 17.64 12.81
C GLY A 359 -13.68 17.09 11.78
N PHE A 360 -13.31 16.04 11.05
CA PHE A 360 -14.24 15.31 10.17
C PHE A 360 -15.27 14.52 11.00
N SER A 361 -16.48 14.43 10.49
CA SER A 361 -17.58 13.70 11.13
C SER A 361 -17.47 12.20 10.86
N ALA A 362 -16.57 11.49 11.54
CA ALA A 362 -16.33 10.06 11.30
C ALA A 362 -17.42 9.11 11.81
N GLY A 363 -18.32 9.57 12.68
CA GLY A 363 -19.25 8.72 13.43
C GLY A 363 -18.65 8.18 14.73
N THR A 364 -19.39 7.29 15.41
CA THR A 364 -18.94 6.75 16.70
C THR A 364 -18.01 5.55 16.51
N ARG A 365 -17.02 5.38 17.40
CA ARG A 365 -16.11 4.22 17.38
C ARG A 365 -16.88 2.88 17.39
N ALA A 366 -17.91 2.77 18.23
CA ALA A 366 -18.72 1.56 18.33
C ALA A 366 -19.41 1.20 17.00
N GLU A 367 -19.91 2.20 16.28
CA GLU A 367 -20.56 2.01 14.97
C GLU A 367 -19.56 1.57 13.90
N LEU A 368 -18.41 2.24 13.81
CA LEU A 368 -17.34 1.92 12.86
C LEU A 368 -16.79 0.50 13.10
N VAL A 369 -16.51 0.16 14.35
CA VAL A 369 -16.02 -1.16 14.75
C VAL A 369 -17.07 -2.25 14.47
N LYS A 370 -18.36 -1.96 14.68
CA LYS A 370 -19.45 -2.88 14.30
C LYS A 370 -19.47 -3.12 12.78
N ALA A 371 -19.33 -2.08 11.97
CA ALA A 371 -19.28 -2.21 10.50
C ALA A 371 -18.11 -3.08 10.04
N TYR A 372 -16.93 -2.91 10.65
CA TYR A 372 -15.75 -3.74 10.42
C TYR A 372 -16.00 -5.22 10.78
N TYR A 373 -16.58 -5.49 11.96
CA TYR A 373 -16.86 -6.87 12.41
C TYR A 373 -17.91 -7.57 11.57
N ASP A 374 -19.03 -6.91 11.32
CA ASP A 374 -20.13 -7.50 10.56
C ASP A 374 -19.65 -7.88 9.16
N ALA A 375 -18.85 -7.02 8.53
CA ALA A 375 -18.25 -7.27 7.22
C ALA A 375 -17.24 -8.42 7.25
N PHE A 376 -16.32 -8.44 8.23
CA PHE A 376 -15.36 -9.53 8.38
C PHE A 376 -16.08 -10.88 8.55
N GLN A 377 -17.02 -10.98 9.48
CA GLN A 377 -17.77 -12.21 9.75
C GLN A 377 -18.60 -12.67 8.54
N ALA A 378 -19.24 -11.73 7.84
CA ALA A 378 -20.04 -12.05 6.65
C ALA A 378 -19.18 -12.54 5.48
N ALA A 379 -17.98 -11.98 5.31
CA ALA A 379 -17.10 -12.29 4.18
C ALA A 379 -16.24 -13.56 4.39
N LEU A 380 -16.08 -14.06 5.61
CA LEU A 380 -15.36 -15.32 5.86
C LEU A 380 -16.08 -16.53 5.25
N ASP A 381 -15.37 -17.28 4.42
CA ASP A 381 -15.83 -18.49 3.74
C ASP A 381 -15.44 -19.72 4.55
N GLU A 382 -16.41 -20.33 5.21
CA GLU A 382 -16.21 -21.47 6.11
C GLU A 382 -15.55 -22.66 5.41
N LYS A 383 -15.89 -22.95 4.16
CA LYS A 383 -15.32 -24.08 3.42
C LYS A 383 -13.84 -23.87 3.11
N LYS A 384 -13.45 -22.65 2.78
CA LYS A 384 -12.04 -22.32 2.54
C LYS A 384 -11.24 -22.39 3.83
N LEU A 385 -11.78 -21.87 4.93
CA LEU A 385 -11.13 -21.92 6.24
C LEU A 385 -10.95 -23.35 6.76
N GLU A 386 -11.94 -24.21 6.56
CA GLU A 386 -11.86 -25.64 6.90
C GLU A 386 -10.74 -26.35 6.14
N ALA A 387 -10.56 -26.04 4.85
CA ALA A 387 -9.44 -26.57 4.05
C ALA A 387 -8.07 -26.16 4.64
N GLU A 388 -8.01 -24.97 5.25
CA GLU A 388 -6.84 -24.48 5.95
C GLU A 388 -6.76 -24.89 7.42
N LEU A 389 -7.63 -25.79 7.90
CA LEU A 389 -7.71 -26.28 9.28
C LEU A 389 -7.93 -25.17 10.33
N VAL A 390 -8.62 -24.10 9.95
CA VAL A 390 -8.96 -22.98 10.85
C VAL A 390 -10.46 -22.90 11.03
N LYS A 391 -10.93 -22.78 12.28
CA LYS A 391 -12.36 -22.57 12.54
C LYS A 391 -12.72 -21.10 12.38
N LYS A 392 -13.83 -20.84 11.68
CA LYS A 392 -14.40 -19.50 11.52
C LYS A 392 -14.65 -18.80 12.86
N SER A 393 -15.15 -19.52 13.86
CA SER A 393 -15.40 -18.99 15.21
C SER A 393 -14.16 -18.40 15.87
N ASP A 394 -13.01 -19.05 15.68
CA ASP A 394 -11.79 -18.74 16.41
C ASP A 394 -11.15 -17.48 15.81
N LEU A 395 -11.20 -17.33 14.47
CA LEU A 395 -10.83 -16.09 13.79
C LEU A 395 -11.70 -14.90 14.21
N ILE A 396 -13.02 -15.10 14.31
CA ILE A 396 -13.95 -14.05 14.74
C ILE A 396 -13.63 -13.60 16.17
N ALA A 397 -13.41 -14.57 17.07
CA ALA A 397 -13.10 -14.29 18.46
C ALA A 397 -11.76 -13.54 18.62
N ALA A 398 -10.71 -13.99 17.91
CA ALA A 398 -9.40 -13.35 17.93
C ALA A 398 -9.45 -11.93 17.36
N ASN A 399 -10.08 -11.74 16.20
CA ASN A 399 -10.21 -10.42 15.57
C ASN A 399 -10.98 -9.46 16.49
N ARG A 400 -12.07 -9.91 17.12
CA ARG A 400 -12.83 -9.10 18.07
C ARG A 400 -11.99 -8.66 19.27
N LYS A 401 -11.25 -9.58 19.90
CA LYS A 401 -10.39 -9.26 21.05
C LYS A 401 -9.33 -8.21 20.69
N ILE A 402 -8.69 -8.37 19.54
CA ILE A 402 -7.62 -7.48 19.05
C ILE A 402 -8.17 -6.11 18.66
N ALA A 403 -9.21 -6.06 17.83
CA ALA A 403 -9.78 -4.81 17.37
C ALA A 403 -10.48 -4.04 18.51
N ASP A 404 -11.14 -4.70 19.46
CA ASP A 404 -11.69 -4.02 20.66
C ASP A 404 -10.57 -3.42 21.52
N ALA A 405 -9.45 -4.14 21.66
CA ALA A 405 -8.30 -3.64 22.41
C ALA A 405 -7.75 -2.34 21.78
N ILE A 406 -7.62 -2.30 20.46
CA ILE A 406 -7.05 -1.15 19.75
C ILE A 406 -8.08 -0.02 19.57
N LEU A 407 -9.20 -0.32 18.90
CA LEU A 407 -10.15 0.67 18.40
C LEU A 407 -11.16 1.16 19.45
N LEU A 408 -11.42 0.38 20.51
CA LEU A 408 -12.35 0.80 21.57
C LEU A 408 -11.62 1.16 22.87
N LYS A 409 -10.59 0.41 23.24
CA LYS A 409 -9.83 0.60 24.49
C LYS A 409 -8.55 1.43 24.31
N GLY A 410 -8.16 1.76 23.09
CA GLY A 410 -6.97 2.58 22.81
C GLY A 410 -5.65 1.91 23.19
N LYS A 411 -5.61 0.57 23.28
CA LYS A 411 -4.37 -0.16 23.61
C LYS A 411 -3.44 -0.19 22.40
N ARG A 412 -2.15 0.10 22.63
CA ARG A 412 -1.10 -0.15 21.66
C ARG A 412 -0.58 -1.57 21.83
N LEU A 413 -0.88 -2.44 20.87
CA LEU A 413 -0.33 -3.80 20.84
C LEU A 413 1.02 -3.78 20.12
N SER A 414 2.02 -4.44 20.71
CA SER A 414 3.35 -4.54 20.12
C SER A 414 3.31 -5.36 18.83
N GLY A 415 4.21 -5.03 17.91
CA GLY A 415 4.39 -5.82 16.70
C GLY A 415 5.12 -7.13 16.94
N LEU A 416 5.27 -7.92 15.88
CA LEU A 416 6.04 -9.15 15.93
C LEU A 416 7.51 -8.86 16.25
N LYS A 417 8.07 -9.64 17.18
CA LYS A 417 9.51 -9.59 17.50
C LYS A 417 10.31 -10.33 16.42
N LYS A 418 11.62 -10.08 16.40
CA LYS A 418 12.56 -10.73 15.49
C LYS A 418 12.44 -12.25 15.64
N GLY A 419 12.18 -12.97 14.54
CA GLY A 419 11.90 -14.41 14.57
C GLY A 419 10.42 -14.79 14.56
N PHE A 420 9.53 -13.84 14.23
CA PHE A 420 8.09 -14.10 14.06
C PHE A 420 7.37 -14.48 15.36
N GLU A 421 7.84 -13.98 16.50
CA GLU A 421 7.21 -14.21 17.81
C GLU A 421 6.18 -13.11 18.09
N ILE A 422 4.97 -13.52 18.51
CA ILE A 422 3.97 -12.61 19.09
C ILE A 422 4.28 -12.48 20.58
N GLU A 423 4.46 -11.25 21.04
CA GLU A 423 4.41 -10.98 22.47
C GLU A 423 2.99 -11.22 22.97
N ASP A 424 2.85 -11.96 24.07
CA ASP A 424 1.54 -12.12 24.69
C ASP A 424 0.97 -10.74 25.06
N TRP A 425 -0.13 -10.38 24.40
CA TRP A 425 -0.81 -9.11 24.58
C TRP A 425 -1.75 -9.11 25.80
N GLY A 426 -1.82 -10.22 26.56
CA GLY A 426 -2.69 -10.37 27.71
C GLY A 426 -4.17 -10.29 27.35
N LEU A 427 -4.52 -10.73 26.13
CA LEU A 427 -5.89 -10.72 25.62
C LEU A 427 -6.62 -12.05 25.83
N GLY A 428 -5.91 -13.07 26.32
CA GLY A 428 -6.42 -14.43 26.51
C GLY A 428 -6.98 -14.99 25.21
N LEU A 429 -6.20 -14.91 24.12
CA LEU A 429 -6.63 -15.18 22.75
C LEU A 429 -7.11 -16.62 22.57
#